data_AF-A0A7V9CB78-F1
#
_entry.id   AF-A0A7V9CB78-F1
#
_cell.length_a   1.000
_cell.length_b   1.000
_cell.length_c   1.000
_cell.angle_alpha   90.00
_cell.angle_beta   90.00
_cell.angle_gamma   90.00
#
_symmetry.space_group_name_H-M   'P 1'
#
loop_
_entity.id
_entity.type
_entity.pdbx_description
1 polymer ?
#
loop_
_entity_poly.entity_id
_entity_poly.type
_entity_poly.pdbx_seq_one_letter_code
_entity_poly.pdbx_strand_id
1 'polypeptide(L)'
;MALPSGKTIEVLHFDEPGGEQPQAKQLTSPLDVCGECDKDLVYPADWEEAGREAWRVTLVCPNCGCERRDVFADDAVEALDEALDRGTDAIARDYRALLRSNMADEVESFVAALDADAIQPMDF
;
A
#
# COMPACT_ATOMS: atom_id res chain seq x y z
N MET A 1 -7.92 -9.68 -16.92
CA MET A 1 -7.48 -8.31 -17.26
C MET A 1 -6.48 -8.38 -18.41
N ALA A 2 -6.69 -7.65 -19.51
CA ALA A 2 -5.87 -7.77 -20.72
C ALA A 2 -4.71 -6.77 -20.71
N LEU A 3 -3.49 -7.24 -20.94
CA LEU A 3 -2.33 -6.36 -21.09
C LEU A 3 -2.30 -5.71 -22.48
N PRO A 4 -1.66 -4.53 -22.63
CA PRO A 4 -1.55 -3.79 -23.90
C PRO A 4 -0.81 -4.53 -25.03
N SER A 5 -0.24 -5.71 -24.76
CA SER A 5 0.39 -6.59 -25.74
C SER A 5 -0.58 -7.61 -26.39
N GLY A 6 -1.86 -7.65 -26.00
CA GLY A 6 -2.84 -8.62 -26.52
C GLY A 6 -2.65 -10.06 -26.01
N LYS A 7 -1.77 -10.26 -25.01
CA LYS A 7 -1.59 -11.55 -24.34
C LYS A 7 -2.55 -11.65 -23.15
N THR A 8 -3.36 -12.69 -23.13
CA THR A 8 -4.22 -13.05 -22.00
C THR A 8 -3.36 -13.78 -20.96
N ILE A 9 -3.31 -13.26 -19.74
CA ILE A 9 -2.76 -13.99 -18.60
C ILE A 9 -3.87 -14.92 -18.10
N GLU A 10 -3.69 -16.22 -18.31
CA GLU A 10 -4.49 -17.25 -17.67
C GLU A 10 -3.82 -17.63 -16.35
N VAL A 11 -4.44 -17.27 -15.23
CA VAL A 11 -4.00 -17.68 -13.90
C VAL A 11 -4.54 -19.10 -13.66
N LEU A 12 -3.71 -20.10 -13.95
CA LEU A 12 -4.01 -21.50 -13.68
C LEU A 12 -3.77 -21.78 -12.20
N HIS A 13 -4.83 -22.10 -11.48
CA HIS A 13 -4.76 -22.53 -10.08
C HIS A 13 -4.40 -24.02 -10.07
N PHE A 14 -3.34 -24.40 -9.36
CA PHE A 14 -2.93 -25.80 -9.19
C PHE A 14 -3.39 -26.29 -7.82
N ASP A 15 -4.37 -27.19 -7.77
CA ASP A 15 -4.75 -27.89 -6.54
C ASP A 15 -3.76 -29.02 -6.26
N GLU A 16 -3.02 -28.97 -5.15
CA GLU A 16 -2.23 -30.12 -4.67
C GLU A 16 -3.16 -31.14 -3.96
N PRO A 17 -3.22 -32.40 -4.40
CA PRO A 17 -4.11 -33.39 -3.79
C PRO A 17 -3.49 -33.96 -2.50
N GLY A 18 -4.12 -33.70 -1.36
CA GLY A 18 -4.00 -34.57 -0.17
C GLY A 18 -3.29 -34.03 1.07
N GLY A 19 -3.05 -32.72 1.16
CA GLY A 19 -2.65 -32.08 2.42
C GLY A 19 -3.88 -31.66 3.24
N GLU A 20 -3.84 -31.86 4.56
CA GLU A 20 -4.84 -31.31 5.48
C GLU A 20 -4.86 -29.78 5.29
N GLN A 21 -5.96 -29.24 4.74
CA GLN A 21 -6.04 -27.84 4.37
C GLN A 21 -5.89 -26.97 5.63
N PRO A 22 -4.95 -26.01 5.65
CA PRO A 22 -4.85 -25.05 6.74
C PRO A 22 -6.18 -24.32 6.88
N GLN A 23 -6.81 -24.43 8.04
CA GLN A 23 -8.06 -23.73 8.29
C GLN A 23 -7.77 -22.23 8.43
N ALA A 24 -8.35 -21.43 7.55
CA ALA A 24 -8.27 -19.98 7.61
C ALA A 24 -8.87 -19.49 8.93
N LYS A 25 -8.16 -18.60 9.62
CA LYS A 25 -8.56 -18.12 10.93
C LYS A 25 -9.60 -17.01 10.80
N GLN A 26 -10.68 -17.13 11.56
CA GLN A 26 -11.67 -16.07 11.69
C GLN A 26 -11.16 -15.02 12.69
N LEU A 27 -11.01 -13.78 12.21
CA LEU A 27 -10.35 -12.72 12.96
C LEU A 27 -11.32 -12.00 13.90
N THR A 28 -10.83 -11.65 15.09
CA THR A 28 -11.52 -10.76 16.03
C THR A 28 -11.24 -9.28 15.76
N SER A 29 -10.19 -8.97 15.01
CA SER A 29 -9.74 -7.60 14.69
C SER A 29 -9.22 -7.51 13.25
N PRO A 30 -9.33 -6.34 12.59
CA PRO A 30 -8.77 -6.13 11.26
C PRO A 30 -7.26 -6.41 11.18
N LEU A 31 -6.77 -6.87 10.02
CA LEU A 31 -5.36 -7.27 9.84
C LEU A 31 -4.38 -6.11 9.85
N ASP A 32 -4.83 -4.93 9.44
CA ASP A 32 -4.11 -3.66 9.42
C ASP A 32 -3.88 -3.08 10.83
N VAL A 33 -4.50 -3.65 11.86
CA VAL A 33 -4.28 -3.27 13.26
C VAL A 33 -3.27 -4.19 13.93
N CYS A 34 -2.25 -3.59 14.55
CA CYS A 34 -1.24 -4.29 15.32
C CYS A 34 -1.83 -4.75 16.67
N GLY A 35 -1.76 -6.05 16.95
CA GLY A 35 -2.23 -6.61 18.24
C GLY A 35 -1.34 -6.31 19.44
N GLU A 36 -0.14 -5.73 19.24
CA GLU A 36 0.82 -5.42 20.32
C GLU A 36 0.82 -3.93 20.70
N CYS A 37 0.64 -3.02 19.73
CA CYS A 37 0.71 -1.58 19.97
C CYS A 37 -0.52 -0.79 19.47
N ASP A 38 -1.55 -1.49 19.00
CA ASP A 38 -2.85 -0.95 18.57
C ASP A 38 -2.77 0.13 17.47
N LYS A 39 -1.67 0.16 16.72
CA LYS A 39 -1.51 1.03 15.55
C LYS A 39 -2.21 0.43 14.34
N ASP A 40 -2.79 1.32 13.53
CA ASP A 40 -3.57 1.09 12.32
C ASP A 40 -2.71 0.92 11.06
N LEU A 41 -1.47 0.47 11.23
CA LEU A 41 -0.60 0.11 10.12
C LEU A 41 0.15 -1.17 10.44
N VAL A 42 -0.16 -2.20 9.66
CA VAL A 42 0.54 -3.48 9.58
C VAL A 42 0.61 -3.81 8.09
N TYR A 43 1.80 -4.14 7.61
CA TYR A 43 2.00 -4.43 6.19
C TYR A 43 2.40 -5.89 5.96
N PRO A 44 2.04 -6.48 4.81
CA PRO A 44 2.50 -7.80 4.41
C PRO A 44 3.95 -7.73 3.99
N ALA A 45 4.80 -8.51 4.65
CA ALA A 45 6.19 -8.75 4.25
C ALA A 45 6.32 -9.93 3.28
N ASP A 46 5.38 -10.88 3.33
CA ASP A 46 5.35 -12.08 2.51
C ASP A 46 3.93 -12.66 2.45
N TRP A 47 3.59 -13.34 1.36
CA TRP A 47 2.29 -13.97 1.11
C TRP A 47 2.41 -15.13 0.14
N GLU A 48 1.77 -16.24 0.48
CA GLU A 48 1.72 -17.45 -0.34
C GLU A 48 0.33 -18.09 -0.27
N GLU A 49 -0.11 -18.67 -1.38
CA GLU A 49 -1.36 -19.43 -1.42
C GLU A 49 -1.26 -20.64 -0.48
N ALA A 50 -2.25 -20.78 0.42
CA ALA A 50 -2.31 -21.85 1.41
C ALA A 50 -3.53 -22.76 1.24
N GLY A 51 -4.36 -22.48 0.24
CA GLY A 51 -5.58 -23.21 -0.10
C GLY A 51 -6.40 -22.41 -1.11
N ARG A 52 -7.56 -22.93 -1.50
CA ARG A 52 -8.40 -22.33 -2.55
C ARG A 52 -8.86 -20.89 -2.27
N GLU A 53 -9.10 -20.57 -1.00
CA GLU A 53 -9.59 -19.26 -0.53
C GLU A 53 -8.83 -18.85 0.75
N ALA A 54 -7.55 -19.25 0.83
CA ALA A 54 -6.74 -19.08 2.02
C ALA A 54 -5.30 -18.71 1.66
N TRP A 55 -4.76 -17.74 2.39
CA TRP A 55 -3.44 -17.17 2.18
C TRP A 55 -2.63 -17.27 3.46
N ARG A 56 -1.40 -17.79 3.38
CA ARG A 56 -0.44 -17.63 4.46
C ARG A 56 0.26 -16.30 4.29
N VAL A 57 0.11 -15.41 5.25
CA VAL A 57 0.64 -14.04 5.17
C VAL A 57 1.54 -13.78 6.37
N THR A 58 2.71 -13.21 6.10
CA THR A 58 3.60 -12.66 7.13
C THR A 58 3.35 -11.17 7.24
N LEU A 59 2.86 -10.74 8.39
CA LEU A 59 2.50 -9.37 8.70
C LEU A 59 3.50 -8.75 9.65
N VAL A 60 3.93 -7.52 9.38
CA VAL A 60 4.91 -6.78 10.18
C VAL A 60 4.34 -5.42 10.57
N CYS A 61 4.44 -5.07 11.84
CA CYS A 61 4.13 -3.71 12.29
C CYS A 61 5.36 -2.81 12.18
N PRO A 62 5.31 -1.69 11.44
CA PRO A 62 6.44 -0.77 11.31
C PRO A 62 6.68 0.05 12.59
N ASN A 63 5.70 0.12 13.49
CA ASN A 63 5.81 0.93 14.72
C ASN A 63 6.54 0.18 15.85
N CYS A 64 6.23 -1.09 16.09
CA CYS A 64 6.86 -1.88 17.16
C CYS A 64 7.72 -3.04 16.66
N GLY A 65 7.72 -3.35 15.36
CA GLY A 65 8.52 -4.41 14.76
C GLY A 65 7.99 -5.83 15.00
N CYS A 66 6.82 -6.01 15.61
CA CYS A 66 6.26 -7.34 15.80
C CYS A 66 5.91 -8.00 14.46
N GLU A 67 6.16 -9.30 14.37
CA GLU A 67 5.85 -10.13 13.21
C GLU A 67 4.76 -11.16 13.57
N ARG A 68 3.79 -11.34 12.66
CA ARG A 68 2.72 -12.34 12.76
C ARG A 68 2.60 -13.08 11.45
N ARG A 69 2.86 -14.39 11.47
CA ARG A 69 2.62 -15.29 10.33
C ARG A 69 1.47 -16.24 10.65
N ASP A 70 0.41 -16.20 9.85
CA ASP A 70 -0.77 -17.05 10.02
C ASP A 70 -1.47 -17.27 8.67
N VAL A 71 -2.49 -18.13 8.64
CA VAL A 71 -3.35 -18.35 7.46
C VAL A 71 -4.66 -17.59 7.61
N PHE A 72 -4.94 -16.73 6.63
CA PHE A 72 -6.12 -15.87 6.58
C PHE A 72 -7.00 -16.22 5.39
N ALA A 73 -8.30 -15.95 5.52
CA ALA A 73 -9.24 -16.10 4.43
C ALA A 73 -9.09 -14.98 3.39
N ASP A 74 -9.55 -15.23 2.18
CA ASP A 74 -9.44 -14.30 1.05
C ASP A 74 -10.05 -12.92 1.36
N ASP A 75 -11.22 -12.89 1.99
CA ASP A 75 -11.92 -11.67 2.39
C ASP A 75 -11.10 -10.80 3.36
N ALA A 76 -10.39 -11.43 4.30
CA ALA A 76 -9.53 -10.73 5.24
C ALA A 76 -8.29 -10.13 4.56
N VAL A 77 -7.73 -10.83 3.57
CA VAL A 77 -6.58 -10.36 2.78
C VAL A 77 -6.99 -9.23 1.84
N GLU A 78 -8.14 -9.34 1.18
CA GLU A 78 -8.69 -8.27 0.33
C GLU A 78 -8.96 -7.00 1.15
N ALA A 79 -9.55 -7.14 2.34
CA ALA A 79 -9.77 -6.00 3.24
C ALA A 79 -8.45 -5.32 3.68
N LEU A 80 -7.39 -6.11 3.87
CA LEU A 80 -6.06 -5.59 4.17
C LEU A 80 -5.48 -4.82 2.96
N ASP A 81 -5.57 -5.38 1.76
CA ASP A 81 -5.09 -4.74 0.52
C ASP A 81 -5.76 -3.38 0.30
N GLU A 82 -7.09 -3.34 0.42
CA GLU A 82 -7.84 -2.08 0.33
C GLU A 82 -7.41 -1.05 1.39
N ALA A 83 -7.07 -1.49 2.61
CA ALA A 83 -6.60 -0.60 3.67
C ALA A 83 -5.24 0.02 3.31
N LEU A 84 -4.33 -0.76 2.75
CA LEU A 84 -3.01 -0.31 2.31
C LEU A 84 -3.10 0.66 1.13
N ASP A 85 -3.99 0.40 0.18
CA ASP A 85 -4.27 1.29 -0.94
C ASP A 85 -4.82 2.64 -0.45
N ARG A 86 -5.79 2.63 0.47
CA ARG A 86 -6.32 3.86 1.08
C ARG A 86 -5.23 4.67 1.77
N GLY A 87 -4.31 4.00 2.49
CA GLY A 87 -3.16 4.64 3.14
C GLY A 87 -2.20 5.28 2.15
N THR A 88 -1.85 4.56 1.08
CA THR A 88 -0.98 5.05 0.00
C THR A 88 -1.59 6.27 -0.68
N ASP A 89 -2.89 6.22 -0.95
CA ASP A 89 -3.64 7.31 -1.54
C ASP A 89 -3.68 8.56 -0.66
N ALA A 90 -3.82 8.39 0.66
CA ALA A 90 -3.76 9.49 1.61
C ALA A 90 -2.39 10.18 1.58
N ILE A 91 -1.30 9.40 1.66
CA ILE A 91 0.07 9.90 1.58
C ILE A 91 0.31 10.65 0.27
N ALA A 92 -0.12 10.08 -0.86
CA ALA A 92 0.06 10.69 -2.17
C ALA A 92 -0.75 11.99 -2.33
N ARG A 93 -1.94 12.09 -1.71
CA ARG A 93 -2.72 13.33 -1.68
C ARG A 93 -2.02 14.41 -0.86
N ASP A 94 -1.56 14.06 0.34
CA ASP A 94 -0.88 15.01 1.24
C ASP A 94 0.42 15.52 0.63
N TYR A 95 1.21 14.63 0.02
CA TYR A 95 2.42 15.00 -0.69
C TYR A 95 2.14 16.01 -1.82
N ARG A 96 1.09 15.79 -2.64
CA ARG A 96 0.68 16.73 -3.69
C ARG A 96 0.17 18.06 -3.12
N ALA A 97 -0.46 18.06 -1.95
CA ALA A 97 -0.87 19.29 -1.28
C ALA A 97 0.35 20.10 -0.82
N LEU A 98 1.34 19.46 -0.22
CA LEU A 98 2.59 20.10 0.18
C LEU A 98 3.38 20.68 -1.00
N LEU A 99 3.51 19.93 -2.10
CA LEU A 99 4.16 20.43 -3.31
C LEU A 99 3.49 21.70 -3.86
N ARG A 100 2.16 21.72 -3.89
CA ARG A 100 1.42 22.90 -4.35
C ARG A 100 1.62 24.11 -3.43
N SER A 101 1.64 23.88 -2.12
CA SER A 101 1.91 24.96 -1.15
C SER A 101 3.32 25.52 -1.33
N ASN A 102 4.33 24.65 -1.46
CA ASN A 102 5.71 25.08 -1.63
C ASN A 102 5.94 25.83 -2.96
N MET A 103 5.33 25.37 -4.05
CA MET A 103 5.45 26.07 -5.34
C MET A 103 4.75 27.42 -5.37
N ALA A 104 3.70 27.64 -4.59
CA ALA A 104 3.02 28.93 -4.52
C ALA A 104 3.96 30.03 -3.99
N ASP A 105 4.66 29.73 -2.89
CA ASP A 105 5.64 30.65 -2.28
C ASP A 105 6.80 30.93 -3.25
N GLU A 106 7.23 29.91 -3.99
CA GLU A 106 8.31 30.03 -4.97
C GLU A 106 7.88 30.93 -6.15
N VAL A 107 6.66 30.75 -6.68
CA VAL A 107 6.09 31.60 -7.74
C VAL A 107 5.96 33.05 -7.29
N GLU A 108 5.48 33.31 -6.07
CA GLU A 108 5.35 34.67 -5.54
C GLU A 108 6.72 35.35 -5.41
N SER A 109 7.74 34.64 -4.94
CA SER A 109 9.11 35.16 -4.88
C SER A 109 9.68 35.44 -6.27
N PHE A 110 9.41 34.57 -7.26
CA PHE A 110 9.83 34.78 -8.64
C PHE A 110 9.13 36.01 -9.26
N VAL A 111 7.81 36.18 -9.05
CA VAL A 111 7.08 37.36 -9.51
C VAL A 111 7.64 38.64 -8.89
N ALA A 112 7.89 38.65 -7.58
CA ALA A 112 8.48 39.80 -6.91
C ALA A 112 9.88 40.13 -7.45
N ALA A 113 10.70 39.12 -7.75
CA ALA A 113 12.03 39.31 -8.33
C ALA A 113 11.98 39.79 -9.80
N LEU A 114 11.00 39.34 -10.59
CA LEU A 114 10.73 39.87 -11.93
C LEU A 114 10.27 41.33 -11.88
N ASP A 115 9.33 41.67 -10.99
CA ASP A 115 8.82 43.03 -10.81
C ASP A 115 9.91 43.99 -10.32
N ALA A 116 10.86 43.50 -9.52
CA ALA A 116 12.02 44.24 -9.05
C ALA A 116 13.19 44.28 -10.07
N ASP A 117 13.03 43.68 -11.25
CA ASP A 117 14.06 43.55 -12.30
C ASP A 117 15.36 42.88 -11.78
N ALA A 118 15.22 42.03 -10.76
CA ALA A 118 16.31 41.36 -10.05
C ALA A 118 16.74 40.04 -10.73
N ILE A 119 16.00 39.60 -11.75
CA ILE A 119 16.28 38.43 -12.59
C ILE A 119 16.04 38.79 -14.05
N GLN A 120 17.05 38.58 -14.88
CA GLN A 120 17.10 38.95 -16.29
C GLN A 120 17.07 37.70 -17.19
N PRO A 121 16.76 37.82 -18.49
CA PRO A 121 16.73 36.68 -19.41
C PRO A 121 18.05 35.91 -19.53
N MET A 122 19.17 36.50 -19.09
CA MET A 122 20.50 35.90 -19.06
C MET A 122 20.75 34.97 -17.86
N ASP A 123 19.85 34.95 -16.88
CA ASP A 123 19.96 34.14 -15.66
C ASP A 123 19.32 32.74 -15.78
N PHE A 124 18.81 32.38 -16.96
CA PHE A 124 18.20 31.08 -17.31
C PHE A 124 19.01 30.36 -18.41
#